data_AF-L2GAK3-F1
#
_entry.id   AF-L2GAK3-F1
#
_cell.length_a   1.000
_cell.length_b   1.000
_cell.length_c   1.000
_cell.angle_alpha   90.00
_cell.angle_beta   90.00
_cell.angle_gamma   90.00
#
_symmetry.space_group_name_H-M   'P 1'
#
loop_
_entity.id
_entity.type
_entity.pdbx_description
1 polymer ?
#
loop_
_entity_poly.entity_id
_entity_poly.type
_entity_poly.pdbx_seq_one_letter_code
_entity_poly.pdbx_strand_id
1 'polypeptide(L)'
;MQAIRTRGACIARQSRLTGLRQSRSYASGGDHGHHHAHNVEEPIGNFFWATVAVIPAAYFMYKISQPGKDGEPPFLTKKIHEYWHYQETWAERSHLHTKAVEQAGFDRLLFFSTPANRDVELRFPEAMSSHAARNIVAGSQTNLDHVVAHYRKQHLDEEERKAQLLAKKQE
;
A
#
# COMPACT_ATOMS: atom_id res chain seq x y z
N MET A 1 -0.99 15.67 -18.03
CA MET A 1 -0.19 14.71 -17.23
C MET A 1 0.41 13.61 -18.11
N GLN A 2 1.55 13.82 -18.78
CA GLN A 2 2.15 12.78 -19.65
C GLN A 2 3.69 12.67 -19.59
N ALA A 3 4.37 13.33 -18.63
CA ALA A 3 5.83 13.44 -18.65
C ALA A 3 6.61 12.33 -17.89
N ILE A 4 5.96 11.34 -17.28
CA ILE A 4 6.65 10.40 -16.34
C ILE A 4 7.11 9.09 -17.04
N ARG A 5 6.68 8.80 -18.27
CA ARG A 5 6.89 7.46 -18.86
C ARG A 5 8.17 7.26 -19.69
N THR A 6 9.05 8.25 -19.81
CA THR A 6 10.18 8.16 -20.76
C THR A 6 11.54 7.79 -20.15
N ARG A 7 11.66 7.66 -18.81
CA ARG A 7 12.99 7.47 -18.17
C ARG A 7 13.43 6.01 -17.96
N GLY A 8 12.54 5.01 -18.07
CA GLY A 8 12.90 3.60 -17.87
C GLY A 8 13.68 2.96 -19.02
N ALA A 9 13.51 3.44 -20.25
CA ALA A 9 14.10 2.81 -21.45
C ALA A 9 15.58 3.15 -21.70
N CYS A 10 16.15 4.15 -21.01
CA CYS A 10 17.55 4.56 -21.20
C CYS A 10 18.57 3.74 -20.41
N ILE A 11 18.17 3.01 -19.37
CA ILE A 11 19.10 2.25 -18.51
C ILE A 11 19.44 0.87 -19.12
N ALA A 12 18.61 0.35 -20.03
CA ALA A 12 18.81 -0.96 -20.66
C ALA A 12 19.87 -0.99 -21.80
N ARG A 13 20.53 0.11 -22.14
CA ARG A 13 21.50 0.16 -23.27
C ARG A 13 22.97 0.14 -22.87
N GLN A 14 23.32 0.11 -21.59
CA GLN A 14 24.72 0.15 -21.14
C GLN A 14 25.39 -1.21 -20.90
N SER A 15 24.70 -2.34 -21.08
CA SER A 15 25.27 -3.68 -20.83
C SER A 15 25.94 -4.34 -22.05
N ARG A 16 26.54 -3.57 -22.96
CA ARG A 16 27.41 -4.16 -23.99
C ARG A 16 28.83 -4.25 -23.44
N LEU A 17 29.16 -5.44 -22.94
CA LEU A 17 30.52 -5.90 -22.70
C LEU A 17 31.36 -5.69 -23.97
N THR A 18 32.18 -4.65 -23.98
CA THR A 18 33.29 -4.54 -24.93
C THR A 18 34.27 -5.66 -24.59
N GLY A 19 34.29 -6.69 -25.45
CA GLY A 19 35.22 -7.81 -25.31
C GLY A 19 36.66 -7.32 -25.19
N LEU A 20 37.40 -7.95 -24.27
CA LEU A 20 38.84 -7.80 -24.12
C LEU A 20 39.53 -8.11 -25.46
N ARG A 21 39.96 -7.07 -26.18
CA ARG A 21 40.92 -7.24 -27.27
C ARG A 21 42.25 -7.66 -26.63
N GLN A 22 42.61 -8.92 -26.77
CA GLN A 22 43.99 -9.34 -26.58
C GLN A 22 44.85 -8.70 -27.67
N SER A 23 45.77 -7.82 -27.28
CA SER A 23 46.83 -7.35 -28.18
C SER A 23 47.75 -8.52 -28.48
N ARG A 24 47.65 -9.10 -29.68
CA ARG A 24 48.69 -9.99 -30.20
C ARG A 24 49.89 -9.13 -30.58
N SER A 25 50.89 -9.05 -29.72
CA SER A 25 52.23 -8.58 -30.11
C SER A 25 52.97 -9.74 -30.78
N TYR A 26 53.21 -9.62 -32.08
CA TYR A 26 54.20 -10.44 -32.76
C TYR A 26 55.58 -9.95 -32.30
N ALA A 27 56.23 -10.72 -31.43
CA ALA A 27 57.64 -10.53 -31.14
C ALA A 27 58.45 -10.99 -32.36
N SER A 28 58.75 -10.05 -33.26
CA SER A 28 59.82 -10.24 -34.25
C SER A 28 60.75 -9.05 -34.16
N GLY A 29 61.90 -9.25 -33.51
CA GLY A 29 62.94 -8.24 -33.43
C GLY A 29 64.12 -8.69 -32.58
N GLY A 30 65.02 -9.46 -33.18
CA GLY A 30 66.46 -9.27 -32.96
C GLY A 30 67.15 -10.04 -31.85
N ASP A 31 67.84 -11.09 -32.29
CA ASP A 31 69.27 -11.33 -32.02
C ASP A 31 69.70 -12.19 -30.82
N HIS A 32 70.73 -12.97 -31.09
CA HIS A 32 71.29 -14.05 -30.29
C HIS A 32 72.09 -13.53 -29.08
N GLY A 33 71.78 -14.01 -27.87
CA GLY A 33 72.57 -13.66 -26.69
C GLY A 33 72.24 -14.52 -25.47
N HIS A 34 73.08 -15.55 -25.25
CA HIS A 34 73.48 -16.18 -23.98
C HIS A 34 72.48 -16.31 -22.80
N HIS A 35 72.22 -17.58 -22.48
CA HIS A 35 71.64 -18.15 -21.25
C HIS A 35 71.77 -17.30 -19.98
N HIS A 36 70.68 -16.63 -19.61
CA HIS A 36 70.33 -16.37 -18.22
C HIS A 36 68.88 -16.80 -18.02
N ALA A 37 68.67 -17.89 -17.27
CA ALA A 37 67.35 -18.25 -16.79
C ALA A 37 66.86 -17.11 -15.90
N HIS A 38 65.94 -16.30 -16.43
CA HIS A 38 65.30 -15.25 -15.67
C HIS A 38 64.52 -15.93 -14.55
N ASN A 39 65.05 -15.89 -13.31
CA ASN A 39 64.31 -16.31 -12.12
C ASN A 39 63.12 -15.36 -11.96
N VAL A 40 62.00 -15.69 -12.58
CA VAL A 40 60.72 -15.07 -12.29
C VAL A 40 60.31 -15.61 -10.93
N GLU A 41 60.46 -14.80 -9.89
CA GLU A 41 59.80 -15.05 -8.62
C GLU A 41 58.29 -14.98 -8.88
N GLU A 42 57.62 -16.12 -9.07
CA GLU A 42 56.17 -16.16 -9.17
C GLU A 42 55.59 -15.71 -7.83
N PRO A 43 54.93 -14.54 -7.74
CA PRO A 43 54.35 -14.11 -6.49
C PRO A 43 53.24 -15.09 -6.11
N ILE A 44 53.17 -15.41 -4.82
CA ILE A 44 52.11 -16.23 -4.25
C ILE A 44 50.76 -15.67 -4.72
N GLY A 45 50.05 -16.45 -5.53
CA GLY A 45 48.84 -15.98 -6.21
C GLY A 45 47.75 -15.57 -5.22
N ASN A 46 46.89 -14.64 -5.62
CA ASN A 46 45.81 -14.09 -4.79
C ASN A 46 44.91 -15.18 -4.16
N PHE A 47 44.76 -16.33 -4.81
CA PHE A 47 44.01 -17.48 -4.30
C PHE A 47 44.58 -18.05 -2.99
N PHE A 48 45.90 -18.03 -2.80
CA PHE A 48 46.52 -18.49 -1.56
C PHE A 48 46.14 -17.60 -0.38
N TRP A 49 46.16 -16.28 -0.57
CA TRP A 49 45.71 -15.35 0.48
C TRP A 49 44.21 -15.46 0.73
N ALA A 50 43.41 -15.71 -0.31
CA ALA A 50 41.99 -15.98 -0.15
C ALA A 50 41.72 -17.24 0.69
N THR A 51 42.44 -18.35 0.45
CA THR A 51 42.26 -19.58 1.24
C THR A 51 42.76 -19.42 2.67
N VAL A 52 43.89 -18.73 2.88
CA VAL A 52 44.38 -18.39 4.23
C VAL A 52 43.38 -17.51 4.98
N ALA A 53 42.67 -16.60 4.31
CA ALA A 53 41.64 -15.76 4.92
C ALA A 53 40.33 -16.53 5.22
N VAL A 54 40.00 -17.56 4.45
CA VAL A 54 38.78 -18.37 4.66
C VAL A 54 38.83 -19.14 5.98
N ILE A 55 40.00 -19.63 6.39
CA ILE A 55 40.15 -20.41 7.64
C ILE A 55 39.75 -19.60 8.89
N PRO A 56 40.33 -18.42 9.18
CA PRO A 56 39.90 -17.59 10.30
C PRO A 56 38.47 -17.06 10.11
N ALA A 57 38.04 -16.73 8.88
CA ALA A 57 36.67 -16.29 8.63
C ALA A 57 35.63 -17.37 8.98
N ALA A 58 35.88 -18.63 8.62
CA ALA A 58 35.04 -19.76 8.97
C ALA A 58 35.03 -20.02 10.49
N TYR A 59 36.18 -19.87 11.16
CA TYR A 59 36.27 -19.96 12.62
C TYR A 59 35.44 -18.87 13.31
N PHE A 60 35.55 -17.62 12.85
CA PHE A 60 34.72 -16.51 13.35
C PHE A 60 33.24 -16.76 13.12
N MET A 61 32.86 -17.20 11.93
CA MET A 61 31.46 -17.54 11.60
C MET A 61 30.92 -18.64 12.53
N TYR A 62 31.72 -19.69 12.76
CA TYR A 62 31.37 -20.76 13.69
C TYR A 62 31.18 -20.26 15.12
N LYS A 63 32.06 -19.38 15.60
CA LYS A 63 31.92 -18.78 16.93
C LYS A 63 30.69 -17.89 17.08
N ILE A 64 30.33 -17.17 16.02
CA ILE A 64 29.14 -16.29 16.03
C ILE A 64 27.84 -17.11 15.92
N SER A 65 27.86 -18.28 15.26
CA SER A 65 26.66 -19.13 15.12
C SER A 65 26.40 -20.05 16.32
N GLN A 66 27.39 -20.24 17.21
CA GLN A 66 27.21 -21.05 18.41
C GLN A 66 26.19 -20.39 19.37
N PRO A 67 25.22 -21.18 19.90
CA PRO A 67 24.29 -20.70 20.91
C PRO A 67 25.02 -20.40 22.23
N GLY A 68 24.45 -19.51 23.05
CA GLY A 68 24.97 -19.22 24.39
C GLY A 68 24.88 -20.44 25.32
N LYS A 69 25.60 -20.40 26.46
CA LYS A 69 25.64 -21.48 27.46
C LYS A 69 24.25 -21.94 27.93
N ASP A 70 23.28 -21.03 27.92
CA ASP A 70 21.92 -21.25 28.42
C ASP A 70 20.88 -21.47 27.29
N GLY A 71 21.34 -21.79 26.07
CA GLY A 71 20.46 -21.99 24.91
C GLY A 71 19.94 -20.70 24.29
N GLU A 72 20.52 -19.55 24.65
CA GLU A 72 20.17 -18.26 24.05
C GLU A 72 20.48 -18.23 22.54
N PRO A 73 19.62 -17.58 21.73
CA PRO A 73 19.84 -17.47 20.30
C PRO A 73 21.16 -16.77 19.99
N PRO A 74 21.90 -17.22 18.95
CA PRO A 74 23.18 -16.64 18.59
C PRO A 74 23.04 -15.15 18.25
N PHE A 75 24.16 -14.42 18.35
CA PHE A 75 24.19 -12.97 18.20
C PHE A 75 23.56 -12.47 16.88
N LEU A 76 23.82 -13.17 15.78
CA LEU A 76 23.22 -12.86 14.48
C LEU A 76 21.70 -12.98 14.50
N THR A 77 21.17 -14.03 15.12
CA THR A 77 19.73 -14.26 15.21
C THR A 77 19.05 -13.17 16.05
N LYS A 78 19.65 -12.78 17.17
CA LYS A 78 19.15 -11.64 17.99
C LYS A 78 19.10 -10.35 17.18
N LYS A 79 20.14 -10.06 16.39
CA LYS A 79 20.18 -8.89 15.52
C LYS A 79 19.18 -8.96 14.39
N ILE A 80 18.96 -10.12 13.78
CA ILE A 80 17.93 -10.30 12.76
C ILE A 80 16.53 -10.08 13.35
N HIS A 81 16.25 -10.60 14.55
CA HIS A 81 14.98 -10.37 15.24
C HIS A 81 14.73 -8.90 15.57
N GLU A 82 15.77 -8.12 15.89
CA GLU A 82 15.65 -6.67 16.09
C GLU A 82 15.10 -5.96 14.84
N TYR A 83 15.43 -6.45 13.64
CA TYR A 83 14.92 -5.92 12.37
C TYR A 83 13.54 -6.48 11.95
N TRP A 84 13.02 -7.52 12.60
CA TRP A 84 11.72 -8.11 12.26
C TRP A 84 10.52 -7.20 12.56
N HIS A 85 10.66 -6.16 13.38
CA HIS A 85 9.62 -5.15 13.60
C HIS A 85 9.08 -4.57 12.27
N TYR A 86 9.92 -4.48 11.24
CA TYR A 86 9.47 -4.03 9.92
C TYR A 86 8.45 -4.96 9.26
N GLN A 87 8.51 -6.27 9.51
CA GLN A 87 7.53 -7.22 8.97
C GLN A 87 6.15 -7.04 9.61
N GLU A 88 6.11 -6.79 10.92
CA GLU A 88 4.87 -6.52 11.65
C GLU A 88 4.21 -5.23 11.16
N THR A 89 4.95 -4.13 11.04
CA THR A 89 4.41 -2.89 10.48
C THR A 89 3.93 -3.03 9.03
N TRP A 90 4.61 -3.87 8.22
CA TRP A 90 4.18 -4.18 6.87
C TRP A 90 2.89 -5.00 6.83
N ALA A 91 2.79 -6.00 7.71
CA ALA A 91 1.58 -6.80 7.85
C ALA A 91 0.39 -5.95 8.32
N GLU A 92 0.59 -5.08 9.31
CA GLU A 92 -0.42 -4.15 9.80
C GLU A 92 -0.92 -3.21 8.70
N ARG A 93 -0.02 -2.58 7.96
CA ARG A 93 -0.37 -1.72 6.81
C ARG A 93 -1.15 -2.49 5.75
N SER A 94 -0.71 -3.70 5.42
CA SER A 94 -1.38 -4.53 4.41
C SER A 94 -2.79 -4.88 4.85
N HIS A 95 -2.97 -5.25 6.12
CA HIS A 95 -4.27 -5.53 6.71
C HIS A 95 -5.19 -4.30 6.77
N LEU A 96 -4.67 -3.11 7.06
CA LEU A 96 -5.45 -1.87 6.98
C LEU A 96 -5.90 -1.57 5.54
N HIS A 97 -5.01 -1.79 4.57
CA HIS A 97 -5.36 -1.64 3.15
C HIS A 97 -6.44 -2.62 2.70
N THR A 98 -6.36 -3.89 3.08
CA THR A 98 -7.40 -4.88 2.73
C THR A 98 -8.75 -4.51 3.34
N LYS A 99 -8.77 -4.12 4.62
CA LYS A 99 -10.00 -3.63 5.28
C LYS A 99 -10.60 -2.42 4.60
N ALA A 100 -9.78 -1.45 4.21
CA ALA A 100 -10.26 -0.26 3.50
C ALA A 100 -10.87 -0.62 2.13
N VAL A 101 -10.28 -1.58 1.41
CA VAL A 101 -10.80 -2.07 0.12
C VAL A 101 -12.11 -2.83 0.32
N GLU A 102 -12.21 -3.68 1.34
CA GLU A 102 -13.43 -4.41 1.69
C GLU A 102 -14.57 -3.45 2.04
N GLN A 103 -14.29 -2.45 2.88
CA GLN A 103 -15.26 -1.43 3.24
C GLN A 103 -15.70 -0.61 2.02
N ALA A 104 -14.76 -0.19 1.15
CA ALA A 104 -15.10 0.52 -0.08
C ALA A 104 -15.96 -0.34 -1.03
N GLY A 105 -15.73 -1.66 -1.06
CA GLY A 105 -16.56 -2.60 -1.79
C GLY A 105 -17.99 -2.68 -1.23
N PHE A 106 -18.13 -2.75 0.09
CA PHE A 106 -19.41 -2.74 0.77
C PHE A 106 -20.18 -1.44 0.54
N ASP A 107 -19.53 -0.29 0.73
CA ASP A 107 -20.14 1.02 0.54
C ASP A 107 -20.58 1.22 -0.92
N ARG A 108 -19.76 0.76 -1.87
CA ARG A 108 -20.14 0.76 -3.29
C ARG A 108 -21.42 -0.06 -3.52
N LEU A 109 -21.51 -1.25 -2.94
CA LEU A 109 -22.71 -2.07 -3.07
C LEU A 109 -23.93 -1.41 -2.43
N LEU A 110 -23.76 -0.76 -1.27
CA LEU A 110 -24.80 0.01 -0.59
C LEU A 110 -25.33 1.12 -1.50
N PHE A 111 -24.45 1.91 -2.11
CA PHE A 111 -24.86 3.00 -3.00
C PHE A 111 -25.47 2.54 -4.32
N PHE A 112 -25.09 1.36 -4.83
CA PHE A 112 -25.71 0.81 -6.04
C PHE A 112 -27.06 0.14 -5.79
N SER A 113 -27.25 -0.48 -4.62
CA SER A 113 -28.48 -1.19 -4.29
C SER A 113 -29.56 -0.29 -3.69
N THR A 114 -29.17 0.80 -3.03
CA THR A 114 -30.11 1.71 -2.37
C THR A 114 -30.72 2.68 -3.39
N PRO A 115 -32.06 2.81 -3.49
CA PRO A 115 -32.67 3.84 -4.32
C PRO A 115 -32.25 5.23 -3.80
N ALA A 116 -31.99 6.15 -4.73
CA ALA A 116 -31.63 7.52 -4.36
C ALA A 116 -32.74 8.13 -3.47
N ASN A 117 -32.35 8.61 -2.29
CA ASN A 117 -33.29 9.30 -1.42
C ASN A 117 -33.77 10.57 -2.14
N ARG A 118 -35.06 10.62 -2.48
CA ARG A 118 -35.67 11.79 -3.15
C ARG A 118 -36.15 12.83 -2.13
N ASP A 119 -36.14 12.46 -0.87
CA ASP A 119 -36.65 13.29 0.21
C ASP A 119 -35.51 14.11 0.79
N VAL A 120 -35.73 15.43 0.86
CA VAL A 120 -34.80 16.35 1.50
C VAL A 120 -35.25 16.51 2.95
N GLU A 121 -34.40 16.09 3.89
CA GLU A 121 -34.66 16.30 5.31
C GLU A 121 -34.51 17.79 5.64
N LEU A 122 -35.64 18.47 5.85
CA LEU A 122 -35.66 19.87 6.25
C LEU A 122 -35.54 19.95 7.77
N ARG A 123 -34.49 20.64 8.24
CA ARG A 123 -34.30 20.91 9.68
C ARG A 123 -35.46 21.73 10.29
N PHE A 124 -36.10 22.56 9.47
CA PHE A 124 -37.24 23.39 9.86
C PHE A 124 -38.35 23.29 8.78
N PRO A 125 -39.38 22.46 8.98
CA PRO A 125 -40.43 22.27 7.98
C PRO A 125 -41.30 23.54 7.78
N GLU A 126 -41.39 24.40 8.81
CA GLU A 126 -42.11 25.67 8.74
C GLU A 126 -41.49 26.66 7.73
N ALA A 127 -40.23 26.46 7.33
CA ALA A 127 -39.60 27.28 6.31
C ALA A 127 -40.30 27.15 4.94
N MET A 128 -41.05 26.07 4.70
CA MET A 128 -41.82 25.89 3.46
C MET A 128 -43.09 26.77 3.39
N SER A 129 -43.56 27.28 4.53
CA SER A 129 -44.71 28.18 4.62
C SER A 129 -44.32 29.61 5.01
N SER A 130 -43.12 29.80 5.57
CA SER A 130 -42.59 31.08 5.99
C SER A 130 -41.93 31.83 4.84
N HIS A 131 -42.57 32.90 4.37
CA HIS A 131 -42.07 33.73 3.27
C HIS A 131 -42.07 35.22 3.65
N ALA A 132 -41.20 36.01 3.03
CA ALA A 132 -41.14 37.46 3.27
C ALA A 132 -42.43 38.15 2.78
N ALA A 133 -43.01 39.05 3.57
CA ALA A 133 -44.28 39.71 3.22
C ALA A 133 -44.23 40.59 1.95
N ARG A 134 -43.03 40.90 1.44
CA ARG A 134 -42.81 41.75 0.26
C ARG A 134 -41.71 41.15 -0.63
N ASN A 135 -41.72 41.52 -1.91
CA ASN A 135 -40.71 41.15 -2.90
C ASN A 135 -40.62 39.63 -3.18
N ILE A 136 -41.76 38.98 -3.36
CA ILE A 136 -41.83 37.58 -3.83
C ILE A 136 -42.17 37.58 -5.32
N VAL A 137 -41.40 36.85 -6.12
CA VAL A 137 -41.70 36.63 -7.55
C VAL A 137 -42.95 35.76 -7.65
N ALA A 138 -43.91 36.16 -8.48
CA ALA A 138 -45.12 35.38 -8.70
C ALA A 138 -44.77 33.94 -9.14
N GLY A 139 -45.38 32.96 -8.50
CA GLY A 139 -45.11 31.53 -8.75
C GLY A 139 -43.91 30.93 -8.01
N SER A 140 -43.15 31.71 -7.23
CA SER A 140 -42.06 31.13 -6.42
C SER A 140 -42.57 30.31 -5.22
N GLN A 141 -43.79 30.59 -4.75
CA GLN A 141 -44.42 29.90 -3.63
C GLN A 141 -45.65 29.15 -4.10
N THR A 142 -45.81 27.92 -3.61
CA THR A 142 -46.99 27.09 -3.85
C THR A 142 -47.85 27.06 -2.59
N ASN A 143 -49.18 27.03 -2.75
CA ASN A 143 -50.06 26.86 -1.61
C ASN A 143 -50.03 25.37 -1.16
N LEU A 144 -49.51 25.15 0.04
CA LEU A 144 -49.34 23.83 0.66
C LEU A 144 -50.55 23.37 1.50
N ASP A 145 -51.62 24.17 1.61
CA ASP A 145 -52.79 23.86 2.45
C ASP A 145 -53.40 22.49 2.12
N HIS A 146 -53.42 22.13 0.84
CA HIS A 146 -53.95 20.84 0.38
C HIS A 146 -53.09 19.65 0.87
N VAL A 147 -51.76 19.81 0.88
CA VAL A 147 -50.81 18.79 1.39
C VAL A 147 -50.98 18.66 2.89
N VAL A 148 -51.06 19.78 3.59
CA VAL A 148 -51.30 19.82 5.04
C VAL A 148 -52.61 19.13 5.40
N ALA A 149 -53.69 19.41 4.67
CA ALA A 149 -54.98 18.76 4.88
C ALA A 149 -54.92 17.25 4.64
N HIS A 150 -54.24 16.81 3.58
CA HIS A 150 -54.06 15.39 3.27
C HIS A 150 -53.34 14.65 4.41
N TYR A 151 -52.18 15.14 4.87
CA TYR A 151 -51.43 14.48 5.94
C TYR A 151 -52.12 14.56 7.30
N ARG A 152 -52.86 15.64 7.59
CA ARG A 152 -53.71 15.70 8.79
C ARG A 152 -54.76 14.60 8.78
N LYS A 153 -55.40 14.37 7.63
CA LYS A 153 -56.38 13.28 7.49
C LYS A 153 -55.74 11.92 7.72
N GLN A 154 -54.59 11.65 7.08
CA GLN A 154 -53.87 10.39 7.28
C GLN A 154 -53.50 10.14 8.74
N HIS A 155 -53.05 11.19 9.46
CA HIS A 155 -52.75 11.08 10.89
C HIS A 155 -54.00 10.70 11.70
N LEU A 156 -55.14 11.36 11.45
CA LEU A 156 -56.38 11.04 12.17
C LEU A 156 -56.82 9.60 11.91
N ASP A 157 -56.78 9.15 10.65
CA ASP A 157 -57.13 7.78 10.27
C ASP A 157 -56.21 6.73 10.96
N GLU A 158 -54.92 7.06 11.13
CA GLU A 158 -53.98 6.20 11.86
C GLU A 158 -54.20 6.18 13.37
N GLU A 159 -54.53 7.32 13.99
CA GLU A 159 -54.88 7.39 15.41
C GLU A 159 -56.13 6.59 15.71
N GLU A 160 -57.16 6.71 14.86
CA GLU A 160 -58.37 5.89 14.97
C GLU A 160 -58.06 4.39 14.86
N ARG A 161 -57.21 4.00 13.90
CA ARG A 161 -56.77 2.61 13.77
C ARG A 161 -56.02 2.12 15.02
N LYS A 162 -55.11 2.93 15.56
CA LYS A 162 -54.37 2.60 16.79
C LYS A 162 -55.31 2.49 17.99
N ALA A 163 -56.27 3.40 18.14
CA ALA A 163 -57.27 3.37 19.20
C ALA A 163 -58.16 2.11 19.12
N GLN A 164 -58.61 1.72 17.93
CA GLN A 164 -59.37 0.48 17.73
C GLN A 164 -58.57 -0.78 18.09
N LEU A 165 -57.27 -0.82 17.73
CA LEU A 165 -56.39 -1.93 18.10
C LEU A 165 -56.17 -2.01 19.61
N LEU A 166 -56.06 -0.87 20.29
CA LEU A 166 -55.93 -0.81 21.75
C LEU A 166 -57.22 -1.26 22.44
N ALA A 167 -58.38 -0.82 21.96
CA ALA A 167 -59.67 -1.24 22.50
C ALA A 167 -59.86 -2.77 22.40
N LYS A 168 -59.57 -3.35 21.22
CA LYS A 168 -59.64 -4.81 20.99
C LYS A 168 -58.66 -5.64 21.83
N LYS A 169 -57.60 -5.02 22.37
CA LYS A 169 -56.61 -5.69 23.22
C LYS A 169 -56.98 -5.64 24.70
N GLN A 170 -57.88 -4.73 25.08
CA GLN A 170 -58.35 -4.55 26.46
C GLN A 170 -59.61 -5.39 26.75
N GLU A 171 -60.32 -5.83 25.71
CA GLU A 171 -61.31 -6.92 25.75
C GLU A 171 -60.62 -8.29 25.80
#